data_AF-A0A4Z0KM19-F1
#
_entry.id   AF-A0A4Z0KM19-F1
#
_cell.length_a   1.000
_cell.length_b   1.000
_cell.length_c   1.000
_cell.angle_alpha   90.00
_cell.angle_beta   90.00
_cell.angle_gamma   90.00
#
_symmetry.space_group_name_H-M   'P 1'
#
loop_
_entity.id
_entity.type
_entity.pdbx_description
1 polymer ?
#
loop_
_entity_poly.entity_id
_entity_poly.type
_entity_poly.pdbx_seq_one_letter_code
_entity_poly.pdbx_strand_id
1 'polypeptide(L)'
;MEQDTTEHHPDPQPLENEPPVSQTEAGYQKIRAELHEARKNIPPKNPVDVGKQLAAVRGEYAEDLSDPHDPKWVPNTYSASKQGVKEDLGPAQGALAAEAG
;
A
#
# COMPACT_ATOMS: atom_id res chain seq x y z
N MET A 1 43.36 -47.94 -17.32
CA MET A 1 42.76 -46.62 -17.15
C MET A 1 42.13 -46.62 -15.78
N GLU A 2 42.71 -45.90 -14.84
CA GLU A 2 42.19 -45.78 -13.48
C GLU A 2 42.34 -44.32 -13.10
N GLN A 3 41.23 -43.62 -12.89
CA GLN A 3 41.16 -42.49 -11.96
C GLN A 3 39.79 -42.54 -11.30
N ASP A 4 39.75 -43.24 -10.16
CA ASP A 4 38.78 -42.98 -9.10
C ASP A 4 38.99 -41.53 -8.65
N THR A 5 38.00 -40.68 -8.89
CA THR A 5 38.00 -39.30 -8.40
C THR A 5 36.78 -39.13 -7.53
N THR A 6 36.82 -39.75 -6.35
CA THR A 6 35.88 -39.42 -5.28
C THR A 6 36.24 -38.04 -4.74
N GLU A 7 35.62 -37.00 -5.31
CA GLU A 7 35.63 -35.64 -4.75
C GLU A 7 34.86 -35.64 -3.43
N HIS A 8 35.57 -35.79 -2.31
CA HIS A 8 35.01 -35.49 -0.99
C HIS A 8 35.13 -33.99 -0.73
N HIS A 9 34.09 -33.23 -1.08
CA HIS A 9 33.95 -31.86 -0.61
C HIS A 9 33.71 -31.91 0.91
N PRO A 10 34.57 -31.31 1.75
CA PRO A 10 34.25 -31.20 3.16
C PRO A 10 32.98 -30.36 3.33
N ASP A 11 32.12 -30.78 4.24
CA ASP A 11 30.98 -29.99 4.70
C ASP A 11 31.49 -28.65 5.25
N PRO A 12 31.02 -27.50 4.75
CA PRO A 12 31.46 -26.22 5.27
C PRO A 12 30.93 -26.05 6.70
N GLN A 13 31.83 -26.20 7.67
CA GLN A 13 31.63 -25.84 9.06
C GLN A 13 30.94 -24.47 9.19
N PRO A 14 29.80 -24.36 9.91
CA PRO A 14 29.08 -23.10 10.02
C PRO A 14 29.95 -22.09 10.76
N LEU A 15 30.12 -20.91 10.16
CA LEU A 15 30.90 -19.83 10.74
C LEU A 15 30.25 -19.39 12.05
N GLU A 16 30.89 -19.69 13.19
CA GLU A 16 30.38 -19.48 14.55
C GLU A 16 30.20 -17.99 14.96
N ASN A 17 30.19 -17.09 13.97
CA ASN A 17 30.07 -15.64 14.13
C ASN A 17 28.83 -15.05 13.44
N GLU A 18 27.98 -15.84 12.79
CA GLU A 18 26.64 -15.36 12.45
C GLU A 18 25.75 -15.49 13.69
N PRO A 19 25.02 -14.44 14.14
CA PRO A 19 24.00 -14.61 15.17
C PRO A 19 23.10 -15.77 14.75
N PRO A 20 22.90 -16.80 15.59
CA PRO A 20 21.99 -17.87 15.26
C PRO A 20 20.61 -17.21 15.17
N VAL A 21 20.15 -16.95 13.94
CA VAL A 21 18.74 -16.97 13.59
C VAL A 21 18.27 -18.36 13.98
N SER A 22 17.98 -18.53 15.26
CA SER A 22 17.59 -19.78 15.86
C SER A 22 16.34 -20.17 15.10
N GLN A 23 16.44 -21.22 14.28
CA GLN A 23 15.34 -21.71 13.44
C GLN A 23 14.16 -22.25 14.29
N THR A 24 14.29 -22.17 15.60
CA THR A 24 13.23 -22.39 16.59
C THR A 24 12.28 -21.18 16.64
N GLU A 25 10.99 -21.44 16.89
CA GLU A 25 9.96 -20.42 17.13
C GLU A 25 10.44 -19.30 18.07
N ALA A 26 11.10 -19.66 19.18
CA ALA A 26 11.63 -18.68 20.13
C ALA A 26 12.65 -17.70 19.50
N GLY A 27 13.49 -18.18 18.58
CA GLY A 27 14.44 -17.36 17.84
C GLY A 27 13.76 -16.42 16.87
N TYR A 28 12.78 -16.93 16.12
CA TYR A 28 11.95 -16.13 15.22
C TYR A 28 11.19 -15.03 15.97
N GLN A 29 10.61 -15.34 17.12
CA GLN A 29 9.88 -14.37 17.93
C GLN A 29 10.81 -13.27 18.49
N LYS A 30 12.06 -13.59 18.81
CA LYS A 30 13.06 -12.60 19.22
C LYS A 30 13.40 -11.62 18.11
N ILE A 31 13.69 -12.09 16.90
CA ILE A 31 13.98 -11.20 15.76
C ILE A 31 12.76 -10.38 15.35
N ARG A 32 11.54 -10.92 15.51
CA ARG A 32 10.31 -10.17 15.30
C ARG A 32 10.18 -9.05 16.32
N ALA A 33 10.39 -9.31 17.61
CA ALA A 33 10.32 -8.28 18.64
C ALA A 33 11.34 -7.16 18.39
N GLU A 34 12.59 -7.51 18.08
CA GLU A 34 13.66 -6.57 17.75
C GLU A 34 13.31 -5.70 16.53
N LEU A 35 12.75 -6.31 15.48
CA LEU A 35 12.26 -5.59 14.29
C LEU A 35 11.16 -4.57 14.63
N HIS A 36 10.19 -4.94 15.47
CA HIS A 36 9.12 -4.02 15.87
C HIS A 36 9.67 -2.85 16.69
N GLU A 37 10.64 -3.10 17.58
CA GLU A 37 11.29 -2.06 18.37
C GLU A 37 12.12 -1.10 17.49
N ALA A 38 12.88 -1.64 16.54
CA ALA A 38 13.62 -0.84 15.56
C ALA A 38 12.70 0.04 14.71
N ARG A 39 11.53 -0.48 14.31
CA ARG A 39 10.54 0.27 13.51
C ARG A 39 9.93 1.46 14.22
N LYS A 40 9.85 1.48 15.55
CA LYS A 40 9.32 2.64 16.30
C LYS A 40 10.18 3.90 16.13
N ASN A 41 11.46 3.74 15.86
CA ASN A 41 12.42 4.84 15.71
C ASN A 41 12.53 5.36 14.27
N ILE A 42 11.86 4.72 13.31
CA ILE A 42 11.82 5.13 11.91
C ILE A 42 10.56 5.97 11.73
N PRO A 43 10.66 7.26 11.38
CA PRO A 43 9.49 8.06 11.01
C PRO A 43 8.72 7.31 9.93
N PRO A 44 7.38 7.17 10.03
CA PRO A 44 6.60 6.45 9.04
C PRO A 44 6.95 6.96 7.65
N LYS A 45 7.52 6.07 6.84
CA LYS A 45 8.06 6.42 5.52
C LYS A 45 6.94 6.45 4.49
N ASN A 46 5.93 7.27 4.77
CA ASN A 46 5.16 7.96 3.76
C ASN A 46 4.34 9.09 4.42
N PRO A 47 4.92 10.27 4.68
CA PRO A 47 4.13 11.46 4.96
C PRO A 47 3.38 11.96 3.71
N VAL A 48 3.57 11.32 2.55
CA VAL A 48 2.86 11.71 1.33
C VAL A 48 1.47 11.08 1.35
N ASP A 49 0.48 11.95 1.32
CA ASP A 49 -0.91 11.55 1.10
C ASP A 49 -1.00 10.80 -0.24
N VAL A 50 -1.19 9.48 -0.16
CA VAL A 50 -1.30 8.60 -1.33
C VAL A 50 -2.44 9.04 -2.24
N GLY A 51 -3.50 9.64 -1.69
CA GLY A 51 -4.60 10.22 -2.46
C GLY A 51 -4.12 11.39 -3.31
N LYS A 52 -3.28 12.27 -2.76
CA LYS A 52 -2.70 13.41 -3.51
C LYS A 52 -1.75 12.96 -4.61
N GLN A 53 -0.91 11.96 -4.34
CA GLN A 53 -0.04 11.38 -5.37
C GLN A 53 -0.85 10.74 -6.49
N LEU A 54 -1.89 9.99 -6.13
CA LEU A 54 -2.70 9.30 -7.11
C LEU A 54 -3.52 10.29 -7.94
N ALA A 55 -4.03 11.37 -7.34
CA ALA A 55 -4.63 12.48 -8.05
C ALA A 55 -3.64 13.09 -9.05
N ALA A 56 -2.41 13.40 -8.62
CA ALA A 56 -1.38 13.93 -9.51
C ALA A 56 -1.04 12.97 -10.68
N VAL A 57 -0.97 11.66 -10.44
CA VAL A 57 -0.72 10.64 -11.48
C VAL A 57 -1.88 10.52 -12.46
N ARG A 58 -3.14 10.57 -11.97
CA ARG A 58 -4.33 10.65 -12.83
C ARG A 58 -4.47 12.00 -13.52
N GLY A 59 -3.63 12.96 -13.12
CA GLY A 59 -3.65 14.33 -13.60
C GLY A 59 -4.91 15.06 -13.16
N GLU A 60 -5.51 14.69 -12.02
CA GLU A 60 -6.56 15.36 -11.23
C GLU A 60 -5.97 16.51 -10.40
N TYR A 61 -6.84 17.42 -9.95
CA TYR A 61 -6.44 18.54 -9.11
C TYR A 61 -5.93 18.06 -7.75
N ALA A 62 -4.73 18.48 -7.38
CA ALA A 62 -4.10 18.24 -6.09
C ALA A 62 -3.68 19.57 -5.48
N GLU A 63 -4.28 19.95 -4.36
CA GLU A 63 -4.26 21.32 -3.81
C GLU A 63 -2.85 21.83 -3.43
N ASP A 64 -1.92 20.94 -3.10
CA ASP A 64 -0.53 21.31 -2.77
C ASP A 64 0.41 21.34 -3.99
N LEU A 65 -0.04 20.83 -5.14
CA LEU A 65 0.77 20.62 -6.35
C LEU A 65 0.24 21.35 -7.59
N SER A 66 -1.05 21.64 -7.64
CA SER A 66 -1.75 22.20 -8.80
C SER A 66 -1.89 23.71 -8.65
N ASP A 67 -1.64 24.46 -9.73
CA ASP A 67 -1.94 25.90 -9.75
C ASP A 67 -3.46 26.12 -9.74
N PRO A 68 -4.03 26.80 -8.74
CA PRO A 68 -5.46 27.10 -8.68
C PRO A 68 -5.94 27.99 -9.84
N HIS A 69 -5.04 28.68 -10.55
CA HIS A 69 -5.37 29.54 -11.69
C HIS A 69 -5.07 28.88 -13.05
N ASP A 70 -4.64 27.62 -13.08
CA ASP A 70 -4.45 26.90 -14.34
C ASP A 70 -5.80 26.79 -15.09
N PRO A 71 -5.90 27.25 -16.35
CA PRO A 71 -7.13 27.15 -17.13
C PRO A 71 -7.67 25.73 -17.29
N LYS A 72 -6.84 24.69 -17.10
CA LYS A 72 -7.27 23.28 -17.06
C LYS A 72 -8.21 23.00 -15.88
N TRP A 73 -8.04 23.73 -14.77
CA TRP A 73 -8.75 23.53 -13.50
C TRP A 73 -9.78 24.59 -13.20
N VAL A 74 -9.63 25.79 -13.78
CA VAL A 74 -10.60 26.87 -13.65
C VAL A 74 -11.90 26.47 -14.38
N PRO A 75 -13.06 26.43 -13.69
CA PRO A 75 -14.33 26.17 -14.34
C PRO A 75 -14.60 27.23 -15.40
N ASN A 76 -14.65 26.81 -16.66
CA ASN A 76 -14.97 27.73 -17.74
C ASN A 76 -16.43 28.18 -17.56
N THR A 77 -16.62 29.46 -17.23
CA THR A 77 -17.95 30.06 -16.96
C THR A 77 -18.91 29.96 -18.14
N TYR A 78 -18.39 29.66 -19.34
CA TYR A 78 -19.14 29.43 -20.56
C TYR A 78 -19.78 28.03 -20.66
N SER A 79 -19.31 27.05 -19.88
CA SER A 79 -19.74 25.64 -19.99
C SER A 79 -20.75 25.19 -18.93
N ALA A 80 -21.04 26.02 -17.92
CA ALA A 80 -22.05 25.70 -16.89
C ALA A 80 -23.50 25.85 -17.38
N SER A 81 -23.71 26.32 -18.61
CA SER A 81 -25.02 26.39 -19.27
C SER A 81 -25.24 25.22 -20.25
N LYS A 82 -25.08 23.99 -19.77
CA LYS A 82 -25.76 22.83 -20.38
C LYS A 82 -26.45 22.05 -19.27
N GLN A 83 -27.74 22.35 -19.18
CA GLN A 83 -28.75 21.64 -18.41
C GLN A 83 -28.62 20.13 -18.62
N GLY A 84 -28.79 19.40 -17.52
CA GLY A 84 -28.81 17.95 -17.50
C GLY A 84 -28.79 17.45 -16.07
N VAL A 85 -29.68 17.97 -15.22
CA VAL A 85 -30.09 17.24 -14.03
C VAL A 85 -30.60 15.90 -14.56
N LYS A 86 -29.81 14.85 -14.35
CA LYS A 86 -30.34 13.49 -14.29
C LYS A 86 -30.52 13.29 -12.81
N GLU A 87 -31.73 13.58 -12.36
CA GLU A 87 -32.22 13.16 -11.07
C GLU A 87 -31.98 11.65 -11.00
N ASP A 88 -30.93 11.24 -10.29
CA ASP A 88 -30.74 9.86 -9.87
C ASP A 88 -31.83 9.60 -8.83
N LEU A 89 -33.01 9.23 -9.33
CA LEU A 89 -34.09 8.71 -8.51
C LEU A 89 -33.66 7.36 -7.95
N GLY A 90 -33.19 7.37 -6.71
CA GLY A 90 -33.44 6.27 -5.78
C GLY A 90 -32.36 6.04 -4.73
N PRO A 91 -32.57 6.45 -3.47
CA PRO A 91 -32.00 5.69 -2.37
C PRO A 91 -32.84 4.41 -2.22
N ALA A 92 -32.19 3.26 -2.40
CA ALA A 92 -32.68 2.00 -1.87
C ALA A 92 -32.75 2.13 -0.34
N GLN A 93 -33.96 2.12 0.23
CA GLN A 93 -34.18 1.96 1.65
C GLN A 93 -35.14 0.80 1.87
N GLY A 94 -34.62 -0.25 2.52
CA GLY A 94 -35.37 -1.45 2.80
C GLY A 94 -36.26 -1.35 4.04
N ALA A 95 -37.16 -2.34 4.09
CA ALA A 95 -37.81 -2.95 5.25
C ALA A 95 -39.24 -2.50 5.64
N LEU A 96 -40.00 -3.55 6.02
CA LEU A 96 -41.22 -3.64 6.83
C LEU A 96 -42.54 -3.58 6.02
N ALA A 97 -43.19 -4.71 5.68
CA ALA A 97 -43.92 -5.69 6.50
C ALA A 97 -45.44 -5.41 6.58
N ALA A 98 -46.20 -6.51 6.57
CA ALA A 98 -47.59 -6.72 7.04
C ALA A 98 -48.78 -6.46 6.08
N GLU A 99 -49.36 -7.60 5.66
CA GLU A 99 -50.77 -8.02 5.82
C GLU A 99 -52.00 -7.19 5.38
N ALA A 100 -52.94 -7.98 4.83
CA ALA A 100 -54.41 -7.95 4.95
C ALA A 100 -55.24 -6.98 4.09
N GLY A 101 -56.25 -7.56 3.43
CA GLY A 101 -57.34 -6.90 2.72
C GLY A 101 -58.01 -7.81 1.71
#